data_AF-R6H0N3-F1
#
_entry.id   AF-R6H0N3-F1
#
_cell.length_a   1.000
_cell.length_b   1.000
_cell.length_c   1.000
_cell.angle_alpha   90.00
_cell.angle_beta   90.00
_cell.angle_gamma   90.00
#
_symmetry.space_group_name_H-M   'P 1'
#
loop_
_entity.id
_entity.type
_entity.pdbx_description
1 polymer ?
#
loop_
_entity_poly.entity_id
_entity_poly.type
_entity_poly.pdbx_seq_one_letter_code
_entity_poly.pdbx_strand_id
1 'polypeptide(L)' 'MGAYGELRGDTLVLTGMFCREDGGDFWRASVQGPAREAEELGKTLAQTWRDAHGG' A
#
# COMPACT_ATOMS: atom_id res chain seq x y z
N MET A 1 -2.15 -6.81 9.48
CA MET A 1 -1.76 -6.15 8.20
C MET A 1 -2.02 -7.11 7.05
N GLY A 2 -2.48 -6.60 5.92
CA GLY A 2 -2.62 -7.36 4.68
C GLY A 2 -2.12 -6.55 3.49
N ALA A 3 -1.49 -7.18 2.52
CA ALA A 3 -1.09 -6.55 1.27
C ALA A 3 -1.34 -7.52 0.12
N TYR A 4 -1.82 -7.01 -1.00
CA TYR A 4 -1.95 -7.78 -2.23
C TYR A 4 -1.53 -6.93 -3.43
N GLY A 5 -0.88 -7.59 -4.40
CA GLY A 5 -0.47 -7.01 -5.67
C GLY A 5 -1.21 -7.69 -6.81
N GLU A 6 -1.77 -6.90 -7.73
CA GLU A 6 -2.38 -7.39 -8.97
C GLU A 6 -1.60 -6.85 -10.17
N LEU A 7 -1.19 -7.73 -11.08
CA LEU A 7 -0.54 -7.35 -12.33
C LEU A 7 -1.60 -7.25 -13.43
N ARG A 8 -1.72 -6.07 -14.05
CA ARG A 8 -2.59 -5.81 -15.20
C ARG A 8 -1.74 -5.42 -16.39
N GLY A 9 -1.28 -6.42 -17.15
CA GLY A 9 -0.26 -6.22 -18.18
C GLY A 9 1.04 -5.72 -17.56
N ASP A 10 1.55 -4.58 -18.02
CA ASP A 10 2.78 -3.95 -17.49
C ASP A 10 2.56 -3.10 -16.23
N THR A 11 1.31 -2.96 -15.78
CA THR A 11 0.98 -2.16 -14.60
C THR A 11 0.80 -3.04 -13.38
N LEU A 12 1.54 -2.75 -12.31
CA LEU A 12 1.33 -3.34 -11.00
C LEU A 12 0.43 -2.41 -10.17
N VAL A 13 -0.62 -2.99 -9.59
CA VAL A 13 -1.48 -2.35 -8.59
C VAL A 13 -1.18 -2.99 -7.25
N LEU A 14 -0.60 -2.22 -6.33
CA LEU A 14 -0.25 -2.64 -4.98
C LEU A 14 -1.26 -2.04 -4.01
N THR A 15 -2.01 -2.89 -3.33
CA THR A 15 -2.98 -2.48 -2.32
C THR A 15 -2.53 -2.96 -0.94
N GLY A 16 -2.40 -2.02 -0.02
CA GLY A 16 -2.10 -2.30 1.38
C GLY A 16 -3.31 -2.02 2.26
N MET A 17 -3.45 -2.81 3.33
CA MET A 17 -4.46 -2.65 4.36
C MET A 17 -3.84 -2.74 5.75
N PHE A 18 -4.13 -1.73 6.57
CA PHE A 18 -3.84 -1.71 7.99
C PHE A 18 -5.14 -1.61 8.78
N CYS A 19 -5.24 -2.42 9.83
CA CYS A 19 -6.38 -2.43 10.74
C CYS A 19 -5.78 -2.45 12.14
N ARG A 20 -6.16 -1.49 12.99
CA ARG A 20 -5.81 -1.56 14.40
C ARG A 20 -6.59 -2.70 15.07
N GLU A 21 -5.98 -3.32 16.07
CA GLU A 21 -6.59 -4.43 16.83
C GLU A 21 -7.82 -3.98 17.64
N ASP A 22 -7.93 -2.70 17.96
CA ASP A 22 -9.11 -2.09 18.61
C ASP A 22 -10.30 -1.89 17.64
N GLY A 23 -10.11 -2.16 16.34
CA GLY A 23 -11.12 -1.95 15.30
C GLY A 23 -11.48 -0.49 15.05
N GLY A 24 -10.82 0.46 15.72
CA GLY A 24 -11.13 1.88 15.65
C GLY A 24 -10.70 2.52 14.35
N ASP A 25 -9.61 2.01 13.77
CA ASP A 25 -9.09 2.52 12.50
C ASP A 25 -8.81 1.43 11.48
N PHE A 26 -9.37 1.65 10.29
CA PHE A 26 -9.15 0.87 9.09
C PHE A 26 -8.60 1.78 8.01
N TRP A 27 -7.44 1.41 7.48
CA TRP A 27 -6.82 2.13 6.37
C TRP A 27 -6.53 1.19 5.23
N ARG A 28 -6.93 1.64 4.04
CA ARG A 28 -6.67 0.97 2.78
C ARG A 28 -6.16 2.01 1.80
N ALA A 29 -4.99 1.75 1.24
CA ALA A 29 -4.39 2.59 0.21
C ALA A 29 -3.90 1.71 -0.93
N SER A 30 -3.96 2.26 -2.15
CA SER A 30 -3.53 1.58 -3.36
C SER A 30 -2.60 2.48 -4.14
N VAL A 31 -1.49 1.93 -4.62
CA VAL A 31 -0.56 2.60 -5.54
C VAL A 31 -0.49 1.79 -6.82
N GLN A 32 -0.37 2.49 -7.95
CA GLN A 32 -0.26 1.85 -9.26
C GLN A 32 0.91 2.45 -10.04
N GLY A 33 1.58 1.61 -10.81
CA GLY A 33 2.66 2.05 -11.68
C GLY A 33 3.29 0.89 -12.45
N PRO A 34 4.38 1.15 -13.18
CA PRO A 34 5.09 0.12 -13.92
C PRO A 34 5.54 -1.02 -13.00
N ALA A 35 5.37 -2.28 -13.44
CA ALA A 35 5.78 -3.44 -12.63
C ALA A 35 7.28 -3.42 -12.26
N ARG A 36 8.12 -2.84 -13.12
CA ARG A 36 9.55 -2.63 -12.84
C ARG A 36 9.84 -1.72 -11.64
N GLU A 37 8.87 -0.90 -11.24
CA GLU A 37 8.95 0.06 -10.13
C GLU A 37 8.25 -0.47 -8.87
N ALA A 38 7.92 -1.77 -8.81
CA ALA A 38 7.21 -2.40 -7.70
C ALA A 38 7.80 -2.09 -6.31
N GLU A 39 9.12 -2.09 -6.19
CA GLU A 39 9.80 -1.81 -4.93
C GLU A 39 9.59 -0.35 -4.49
N GLU A 40 9.72 0.60 -5.41
CA GLU A 40 9.51 2.03 -5.16
C GLU A 40 8.04 2.35 -4.88
N LEU A 41 7.11 1.66 -5.55
CA LEU A 41 5.68 1.73 -5.26
C LEU A 41 5.40 1.25 -3.82
N GLY A 42 6.01 0.14 -3.39
CA GLY A 42 5.90 -0.36 -2.01
C GLY A 42 6.46 0.62 -0.97
N LYS A 43 7.64 1.20 -1.23
CA LYS A 43 8.24 2.23 -0.37
C LYS A 43 7.36 3.48 -0.27
N THR A 44 6.79 3.91 -1.39
CA THR A 44 5.88 5.06 -1.45
C THR A 44 4.64 4.82 -0.59
N LEU A 45 4.01 3.65 -0.74
CA LEU A 45 2.85 3.25 0.06
C LEU A 45 3.17 3.24 1.56
N ALA A 46 4.32 2.67 1.94
CA ALA A 46 4.77 2.64 3.33
C ALA A 46 5.10 4.05 3.88
N GLN A 47 5.68 4.92 3.05
CA GLN A 47 5.96 6.31 3.42
C GLN A 47 4.66 7.08 3.66
N THR A 48 3.67 6.96 2.78
CA THR A 48 2.35 7.58 2.95
C THR A 48 1.70 7.18 4.28
N TRP A 49 1.88 5.92 4.70
CA TRP A 49 1.37 5.46 5.99
C TRP A 49 2.14 6.02 7.18
N ARG A 50 3.47 6.12 7.09
CA ARG A 50 4.26 6.79 8.12
C ARG A 50 3.86 8.25 8.28
N ASP A 51 3.64 8.97 7.18
CA ASP A 51 3.28 10.39 7.22
C ASP A 51 1.85 10.60 7.74
N ALA A 52 0.92 9.70 7.42
CA ALA A 52 -0.48 9.82 7.83
C ALA A 52 -0.76 9.33 9.26
N HIS A 53 0.00 8.37 9.78
CA HIS A 53 -0.31 7.67 11.04
C HIS A 53 0.89 7.45 11.97
N GLY A 54 2.11 7.82 11.56
CA GLY A 54 3.32 7.75 12.37
C GLY A 54 3.55 9.01 13.19
N GLY A 55 2.58 9.35 14.06
CA GLY A 55 2.67 10.39 15.09
C GLY A 55 2.32 9.82 16.45
#